data_AF-A0A976JPJ0-F1
#
_entry.id   AF-A0A976JPJ0-F1
#
_cell.length_a   1.000
_cell.length_b   1.000
_cell.length_c   1.000
_cell.angle_alpha   90.00
_cell.angle_beta   90.00
_cell.angle_gamma   90.00
#
_symmetry.space_group_name_H-M   'P 1'
#
loop_
_entity.id
_entity.type
_entity.pdbx_description
1 polymer ?
#
loop_
_entity_poly.entity_id
_entity_poly.type
_entity_poly.pdbx_seq_one_letter_code
_entity_poly.pdbx_strand_id
1 'polypeptide(L)'
;MEKTHTQLSLTLEAAQFLAQKAIDHGLTIGFKMNAVVVDVAGNPLVSLRLPGAPLPARDFAEKKAYTAAVYGWPTDKWAQILEGRPVITAGLAQHDRVAMFGGGLPVAIEGAVVGAIGVAGGKVEQDIACAVAALEAFNSL
;
A
#
# COMPACT_ATOMS: atom_id res chain seq x y z
N MET A 1 -23.79 25.93 -4.19
CA MET A 1 -22.89 25.13 -3.33
C MET A 1 -23.20 23.68 -3.56
N GLU A 2 -22.25 22.94 -4.11
CA GLU A 2 -22.35 21.49 -4.23
C GLU A 2 -22.27 20.88 -2.83
N LYS A 3 -23.21 19.98 -2.49
CA LYS A 3 -23.33 19.44 -1.12
C LYS A 3 -22.66 18.07 -0.96
N THR A 4 -22.31 17.44 -2.06
CA THR A 4 -21.80 16.06 -2.12
C THR A 4 -20.84 15.95 -3.29
N HIS A 5 -19.96 14.96 -3.24
CA HIS A 5 -19.18 14.53 -4.39
C HIS A 5 -19.18 13.00 -4.45
N THR A 6 -18.92 12.46 -5.63
CA THR A 6 -18.71 11.02 -5.83
C THR A 6 -17.22 10.73 -5.82
N GLN A 7 -16.83 9.61 -5.19
CA GLN A 7 -15.46 9.12 -5.18
C GLN A 7 -15.44 7.66 -5.60
N LEU A 8 -14.54 7.32 -6.52
CA LEU A 8 -14.30 5.94 -6.92
C LEU A 8 -13.51 5.22 -5.82
N SER A 9 -13.82 3.94 -5.63
CA SER A 9 -13.13 3.07 -4.68
C SER A 9 -12.97 1.67 -5.27
N LEU A 10 -11.92 0.97 -4.85
CA LEU A 10 -11.73 -0.43 -5.19
C LEU A 10 -12.93 -1.28 -4.76
N THR A 11 -13.31 -2.22 -5.62
CA THR A 11 -14.22 -3.31 -5.25
C THR A 11 -13.45 -4.37 -4.46
N LEU A 12 -14.17 -5.25 -3.76
CA LEU A 12 -13.56 -6.40 -3.08
C LEU A 12 -12.82 -7.30 -4.08
N GLU A 13 -13.38 -7.53 -5.27
CA GLU A 13 -12.78 -8.36 -6.31
C GLU A 13 -11.45 -7.79 -6.81
N ALA A 14 -11.41 -6.49 -7.10
CA ALA A 14 -10.18 -5.78 -7.47
C ALA A 14 -9.13 -5.85 -6.35
N ALA A 15 -9.56 -5.68 -5.10
CA ALA A 15 -8.68 -5.76 -3.95
C ALA A 15 -8.11 -7.19 -3.73
N GLN A 16 -8.92 -8.22 -3.94
CA GLN A 16 -8.49 -9.61 -3.89
C GLN A 16 -7.47 -9.92 -4.99
N PHE A 17 -7.72 -9.44 -6.21
CA PHE A 17 -6.80 -9.58 -7.33
C PHE A 17 -5.43 -8.96 -7.02
N LEU A 18 -5.40 -7.70 -6.58
CA LEU A 18 -4.17 -6.99 -6.19
C LEU A 18 -3.38 -7.75 -5.12
N ALA A 19 -4.05 -8.12 -4.02
CA ALA A 19 -3.39 -8.84 -2.93
C ALA A 19 -2.84 -10.19 -3.40
N GLN A 20 -3.61 -10.93 -4.20
CA GLN A 20 -3.19 -12.24 -4.72
C GLN A 20 -1.98 -12.11 -5.65
N LYS A 21 -1.94 -11.10 -6.53
CA LYS A 21 -0.78 -10.90 -7.43
C LYS A 21 0.49 -10.55 -6.69
N ALA A 22 0.41 -9.79 -5.60
CA ALA A 22 1.56 -9.56 -4.74
C ALA A 22 2.05 -10.87 -4.08
N ILE A 23 1.12 -11.70 -3.59
CA ILE A 23 1.42 -13.00 -2.98
C ILE A 23 2.07 -13.94 -4.00
N ASP A 24 1.51 -14.04 -5.21
CA ASP A 24 2.04 -14.85 -6.30
C ASP A 24 3.49 -14.47 -6.60
N HIS A 25 3.78 -13.17 -6.76
CA HIS A 25 5.14 -12.68 -6.99
C HIS A 25 6.06 -13.02 -5.81
N GLY A 26 5.62 -12.79 -4.57
CA GLY A 26 6.38 -13.13 -3.36
C GLY A 26 6.78 -14.61 -3.32
N LEU A 27 5.88 -15.52 -3.71
CA LEU A 27 6.16 -16.95 -3.80
C LEU A 27 7.23 -17.25 -4.86
N THR A 28 7.22 -16.58 -6.02
CA THR A 28 8.23 -16.81 -7.08
C THR A 28 9.65 -16.47 -6.65
N ILE A 29 9.81 -15.48 -5.76
CA ILE A 29 11.12 -15.02 -5.24
C ILE A 29 11.46 -15.60 -3.86
N GLY A 30 10.68 -16.58 -3.37
CA GLY A 30 10.92 -17.22 -2.07
C GLY A 30 10.72 -16.30 -0.86
N PHE A 31 9.88 -15.27 -1.00
CA PHE A 31 9.68 -14.22 -0.03
C PHE A 31 8.36 -14.39 0.74
N LYS A 32 8.45 -14.45 2.08
CA LYS A 32 7.28 -14.59 2.97
C LYS A 32 6.83 -13.21 3.46
N MET A 33 5.62 -12.80 3.11
CA MET A 33 5.14 -11.45 3.35
C MET A 33 3.65 -11.39 3.71
N ASN A 34 3.20 -10.19 4.08
CA ASN A 34 1.79 -9.80 4.11
C ASN A 34 1.53 -8.80 2.98
N ALA A 35 0.38 -8.94 2.33
CA ALA A 35 -0.15 -7.99 1.35
C ALA A 35 -1.51 -7.48 1.86
N VAL A 36 -1.63 -6.17 2.06
CA VAL A 36 -2.86 -5.52 2.52
C VAL A 36 -3.32 -4.54 1.45
N VAL A 37 -4.59 -4.60 1.08
CA VAL A 37 -5.22 -3.67 0.15
C VAL A 37 -6.31 -2.90 0.89
N VAL A 38 -6.33 -1.58 0.71
CA VAL A 38 -7.27 -0.67 1.34
C VAL A 38 -8.14 0.05 0.30
N ASP A 39 -9.32 0.48 0.73
CA ASP A 39 -10.17 1.40 -0.04
C ASP A 39 -9.55 2.81 -0.12
N VAL A 40 -10.24 3.71 -0.82
CA VAL A 40 -9.78 5.10 -1.00
C VAL A 40 -9.71 5.91 0.31
N ALA A 41 -10.49 5.53 1.32
CA ALA A 41 -10.44 6.13 2.66
C ALA A 41 -9.37 5.47 3.57
N GLY A 42 -8.65 4.48 3.05
CA GLY A 42 -7.61 3.76 3.76
C GLY A 42 -8.14 2.66 4.69
N ASN A 43 -9.38 2.20 4.54
CA ASN A 43 -9.89 1.06 5.30
C ASN A 43 -9.48 -0.28 4.64
N PRO A 44 -8.98 -1.27 5.39
CA PRO A 44 -8.63 -2.57 4.83
C PRO A 44 -9.82 -3.26 4.17
N LEU A 45 -9.64 -3.66 2.91
CA LEU A 45 -10.56 -4.52 2.16
C LEU A 45 -10.09 -5.97 2.18
N VAL A 46 -8.78 -6.19 2.00
CA VAL A 46 -8.16 -7.52 1.92
C VAL A 46 -6.82 -7.51 2.66
N SER A 47 -6.55 -8.59 3.40
CA SER A 47 -5.26 -8.84 4.05
C SER A 47 -4.89 -10.31 3.84
N LEU A 48 -3.85 -10.56 3.05
CA LEU A 48 -3.30 -11.90 2.83
C LEU A 48 -1.95 -12.03 3.52
N ARG A 49 -1.70 -13.20 4.10
CA ARG A 49 -0.47 -13.53 4.82
C ARG A 49 0.08 -14.86 4.36
N LEU A 50 1.35 -14.87 3.95
CA LEU A 50 2.08 -16.11 3.76
C LEU A 50 2.51 -16.70 5.11
N PRO A 51 2.28 -18.00 5.36
CA PRO A 51 2.80 -18.67 6.55
C PRO A 51 4.32 -18.50 6.70
N GLY A 52 4.74 -18.06 7.89
CA GLY A 52 6.14 -17.76 8.20
C GLY A 52 6.60 -16.34 7.85
N ALA A 53 5.71 -15.45 7.39
CA ALA A 53 5.99 -14.02 7.35
C ALA A 53 6.18 -13.47 8.78
N PRO A 54 7.07 -12.49 9.00
CA PRO A 54 7.27 -11.86 10.31
C PRO A 54 5.97 -11.29 10.89
N LEU A 55 5.79 -11.38 12.22
CA LEU A 55 4.55 -10.93 12.87
C LEU A 55 4.25 -9.44 12.62
N PRO A 56 5.21 -8.48 12.72
CA PRO A 56 4.92 -7.07 12.51
C PRO A 56 4.58 -6.70 11.06
N ALA A 57 4.80 -7.61 10.12
CA ALA A 57 4.62 -7.34 8.70
C ALA A 57 3.17 -7.02 8.34
N ARG A 58 2.18 -7.61 9.03
CA ARG A 58 0.78 -7.26 8.82
C ARG A 58 0.54 -5.77 9.06
N ASP A 59 0.96 -5.30 10.23
CA ASP A 59 0.72 -3.92 10.66
C ASP A 59 1.46 -2.93 9.74
N PHE A 60 2.71 -3.22 9.37
CA PHE A 60 3.43 -2.36 8.44
C PHE A 60 2.85 -2.38 7.02
N ALA A 61 2.39 -3.52 6.52
CA ALA A 61 1.71 -3.59 5.22
C ALA A 61 0.45 -2.71 5.23
N GLU A 62 -0.36 -2.77 6.29
CA GLU A 62 -1.55 -1.93 6.45
C GLU A 62 -1.19 -0.43 6.52
N LYS A 63 -0.19 -0.06 7.33
CA LYS A 63 0.26 1.34 7.43
C LYS A 63 0.77 1.89 6.09
N LYS A 64 1.50 1.07 5.33
CA LYS A 64 2.00 1.44 4.01
C LYS A 64 0.84 1.63 3.01
N ALA A 65 -0.12 0.72 3.00
CA ALA A 65 -1.32 0.83 2.16
C ALA A 65 -2.11 2.09 2.52
N TYR A 66 -2.40 2.31 3.81
CA TYR A 66 -3.08 3.51 4.30
C TYR A 66 -2.37 4.79 3.87
N THR A 67 -1.05 4.85 4.05
CA THR A 67 -0.24 6.02 3.70
C THR A 67 -0.32 6.30 2.20
N ALA A 68 -0.22 5.27 1.36
CA ALA A 68 -0.30 5.44 -0.08
C ALA A 68 -1.70 5.87 -0.55
N ALA A 69 -2.77 5.32 0.04
CA ALA A 69 -4.15 5.67 -0.31
C ALA A 69 -4.50 7.12 0.06
N VAL A 70 -4.23 7.50 1.31
CA VAL A 70 -4.70 8.78 1.86
C VAL A 70 -3.89 9.97 1.37
N TYR A 71 -2.58 9.79 1.16
CA TYR A 71 -1.71 10.88 0.69
C TYR A 71 -1.43 10.82 -0.81
N GLY A 72 -1.72 9.71 -1.48
CA GLY A 72 -1.55 9.56 -2.92
C GLY A 72 -0.11 9.37 -3.40
N TRP A 73 0.83 9.09 -2.50
CA TRP A 73 2.25 8.91 -2.82
C TRP A 73 2.75 7.50 -2.50
N PRO A 74 3.56 6.88 -3.37
CA PRO A 74 4.32 5.69 -3.03
C PRO A 74 5.14 5.90 -1.75
N THR A 75 5.13 4.91 -0.84
CA THR A 75 5.73 5.08 0.49
C THR A 75 7.26 5.21 0.45
N ASP A 76 7.91 4.82 -0.65
CA ASP A 76 9.34 4.98 -0.88
C ASP A 76 9.74 6.42 -1.24
N LYS A 77 8.79 7.28 -1.63
CA LYS A 77 9.06 8.69 -1.97
C LYS A 77 9.08 9.63 -0.76
N TRP A 78 8.65 9.16 0.41
CA TRP A 78 8.45 10.03 1.58
C TRP A 78 9.74 10.64 2.12
N ALA A 79 10.88 9.95 2.01
CA ALA A 79 12.17 10.51 2.41
C ALA A 79 12.48 11.81 1.64
N GLN A 80 12.20 11.83 0.33
CA GLN A 80 12.38 13.01 -0.51
C GLN A 80 11.29 14.06 -0.23
N ILE A 81 10.03 13.66 -0.05
CA ILE A 81 8.91 14.58 0.24
C ILE A 81 9.15 15.38 1.53
N LEU A 82 9.81 14.76 2.51
CA LEU A 82 10.05 15.32 3.83
C LEU A 82 11.43 15.97 4.00
N GLU A 83 12.22 16.02 2.94
CA GLU A 83 13.52 16.68 2.96
C GLU A 83 13.38 18.16 3.37
N GLY A 84 14.16 18.58 4.38
CA GLY A 84 14.10 19.93 4.94
C GLY A 84 12.85 20.23 5.79
N ARG A 85 12.02 19.24 6.16
CA ARG A 85 10.74 19.43 6.88
C ARG A 85 10.66 18.69 8.23
N PRO A 86 11.62 18.90 9.16
CA PRO A 86 11.75 18.07 10.37
C PRO A 86 10.53 18.08 11.29
N VAL A 87 9.81 19.22 11.39
CA VAL A 87 8.59 19.32 12.21
C VAL A 87 7.47 18.45 11.65
N ILE A 88 7.31 18.42 10.32
CA ILE A 88 6.30 17.59 9.64
C ILE A 88 6.68 16.12 9.77
N THR A 89 7.97 15.78 9.56
CA THR A 89 8.49 14.42 9.74
C THR A 89 8.20 13.89 11.14
N ALA A 90 8.49 14.69 12.17
CA ALA A 90 8.25 14.31 13.56
C ALA A 90 6.76 14.09 13.83
N GLY A 91 5.89 14.97 13.34
CA GLY A 91 4.44 14.82 13.50
C GLY A 91 3.89 13.55 12.84
N LEU A 92 4.29 13.27 11.60
CA LEU A 92 3.86 12.07 10.88
C LEU A 92 4.40 10.78 11.48
N ALA A 93 5.62 10.79 12.02
CA ALA A 93 6.21 9.64 12.68
C ALA A 93 5.46 9.21 13.95
N GLN A 94 4.66 10.10 14.56
CA GLN A 94 3.81 9.79 15.72
C GLN A 94 2.42 9.26 15.31
N HIS A 95 2.06 9.28 14.03
CA HIS A 95 0.75 8.84 13.59
C HIS A 95 0.69 7.32 13.47
N ASP A 96 -0.22 6.68 14.23
CA ASP A 96 -0.28 5.22 14.38
C ASP A 96 -0.43 4.46 13.07
N ARG A 97 -1.04 5.08 12.06
CA ARG A 97 -1.34 4.46 10.76
C ARG A 97 -0.33 4.79 9.65
N VAL A 98 0.65 5.69 9.89
CA VAL A 98 1.55 6.16 8.83
C VAL A 98 2.83 5.32 8.78
N ALA A 99 3.28 4.99 7.57
CA ALA A 99 4.58 4.40 7.30
C ALA A 99 5.24 5.10 6.11
N MET A 100 6.37 5.75 6.38
CA MET A 100 7.11 6.60 5.43
C MET A 100 8.31 5.86 4.80
N PHE A 101 8.16 4.55 4.57
CA PHE A 101 9.18 3.69 3.97
C PHE A 101 8.55 2.69 3.00
N GLY A 102 9.32 2.28 2.00
CA GLY A 102 8.83 1.62 0.78
C GLY A 102 8.03 0.33 0.96
N GLY A 103 7.15 0.05 0.01
CA GLY A 103 6.28 -1.12 -0.06
C GLY A 103 4.78 -0.82 -0.13
N GLY A 104 4.38 0.45 -0.04
CA GLY A 104 3.01 0.90 -0.29
C GLY A 104 2.91 1.67 -1.61
N LEU A 105 1.93 1.34 -2.44
CA LEU A 105 1.67 1.99 -3.72
C LEU A 105 0.19 2.39 -3.83
N PRO A 106 -0.11 3.63 -4.25
CA PRO A 106 -1.47 4.02 -4.58
C PRO A 106 -1.94 3.25 -5.82
N VAL A 107 -3.21 2.86 -5.83
CA VAL A 107 -3.89 2.35 -7.02
C VAL A 107 -4.69 3.50 -7.61
N ALA A 108 -4.41 3.84 -8.86
CA ALA A 108 -5.05 4.95 -9.55
C ALA A 108 -5.77 4.50 -10.82
N ILE A 109 -6.98 5.01 -11.04
CA ILE A 109 -7.77 4.83 -12.26
C ILE A 109 -8.07 6.23 -12.78
N GLU A 110 -7.75 6.50 -14.05
CA GLU A 110 -8.00 7.80 -14.70
C GLU A 110 -7.40 9.00 -13.92
N GLY A 111 -6.27 8.79 -13.24
CA GLY A 111 -5.60 9.82 -12.44
C GLY A 111 -6.18 10.04 -11.04
N ALA A 112 -7.26 9.34 -10.66
CA ALA A 112 -7.81 9.36 -9.31
C ALA A 112 -7.33 8.15 -8.50
N VAL A 113 -6.84 8.38 -7.28
CA VAL A 113 -6.54 7.30 -6.34
C VAL A 113 -7.85 6.65 -5.90
N VAL A 114 -7.96 5.33 -6.06
CA VAL A 114 -9.16 4.53 -5.72
C VAL A 114 -8.92 3.58 -4.54
N GLY A 115 -7.69 3.54 -4.03
CA GLY A 115 -7.24 2.68 -2.95
C GLY A 115 -5.73 2.54 -2.99
N ALA A 116 -5.18 1.55 -2.28
CA ALA A 116 -3.75 1.26 -2.30
C ALA A 116 -3.45 -0.17 -1.88
N ILE A 117 -2.28 -0.64 -2.29
CA ILE A 117 -1.67 -1.88 -1.79
C ILE A 117 -0.47 -1.54 -0.92
N GLY A 118 -0.28 -2.32 0.15
CA GLY A 118 0.90 -2.30 0.99
C GLY A 118 1.43 -3.71 1.20
N VAL A 119 2.75 -3.87 1.07
CA VAL A 119 3.47 -5.12 1.27
C VAL A 119 4.52 -4.94 2.36
N ALA A 120 4.65 -5.93 3.22
CA ALA A 120 5.76 -6.03 4.15
C ALA A 120 6.12 -7.48 4.45
N GLY A 121 7.41 -7.75 4.65
CA GLY A 121 7.89 -9.05 5.11
C GLY A 121 9.41 -9.20 5.24
N GLY A 122 10.19 -8.31 4.65
CA GLY A 122 11.65 -8.47 4.56
C GLY A 122 12.34 -7.18 4.15
N LYS A 123 13.17 -7.23 3.11
CA LYS A 123 13.85 -6.04 2.60
C LYS A 123 12.87 -5.12 1.88
N VAL A 124 13.08 -3.81 1.97
CA VAL A 124 12.20 -2.79 1.37
C VAL A 124 12.09 -2.99 -0.15
N GLU A 125 13.17 -3.42 -0.80
CA GLU A 125 13.18 -3.67 -2.25
C GLU A 125 12.27 -4.85 -2.64
N GLN A 126 12.18 -5.87 -1.79
CA GLN A 126 11.29 -7.02 -2.01
C GLN A 126 9.83 -6.62 -1.80
N ASP A 127 9.56 -5.80 -0.78
CA ASP A 127 8.22 -5.26 -0.53
C ASP A 127 7.75 -4.42 -1.74
N ILE A 128 8.60 -3.52 -2.24
CA ILE A 128 8.32 -2.70 -3.43
C ILE A 128 8.10 -3.59 -4.65
N ALA A 129 8.97 -4.56 -4.92
CA ALA A 129 8.86 -5.43 -6.09
C ALA A 129 7.52 -6.19 -6.13
N CYS A 130 7.05 -6.72 -5.01
CA CYS A 130 5.75 -7.40 -4.93
C CYS A 130 4.58 -6.44 -5.15
N ALA A 131 4.65 -5.22 -4.59
CA ALA A 131 3.61 -4.21 -4.78
C ALA A 131 3.55 -3.73 -6.23
N VAL A 132 4.71 -3.53 -6.87
CA VAL A 132 4.81 -3.15 -8.29
C VAL A 132 4.23 -4.24 -9.18
N ALA A 133 4.62 -5.50 -8.98
CA ALA A 133 4.10 -6.62 -9.77
C ALA A 133 2.56 -6.75 -9.68
N ALA A 134 1.99 -6.49 -8.50
CA ALA A 134 0.55 -6.46 -8.33
C ALA A 134 -0.13 -5.31 -9.09
N LEU A 135 0.45 -4.10 -9.02
CA LEU A 135 -0.09 -2.92 -9.68
C LEU A 135 0.03 -3.02 -11.22
N GLU A 136 1.14 -3.56 -11.74
CA GLU A 136 1.32 -3.83 -13.17
C GLU A 136 0.29 -4.83 -13.69
N ALA A 137 0.06 -5.92 -12.95
CA ALA A 137 -0.98 -6.89 -13.30
C ALA A 137 -2.39 -6.28 -13.27
N PHE A 138 -2.67 -5.40 -12.31
CA PHE A 138 -3.95 -4.71 -12.19
C PHE A 138 -4.18 -3.72 -13.34
N ASN A 139 -3.15 -2.97 -13.74
CA ASN A 139 -3.24 -2.01 -14.85
C ASN A 139 -3.33 -2.68 -16.23
N SER A 140 -3.13 -4.00 -16.30
CA SER A 140 -3.24 -4.79 -17.53
C SER A 140 -4.64 -5.42 -17.72
N LEU A 141 -5.59 -5.12 -16.82
CA LEU A 141 -7.01 -5.45 -16.95
C LEU A 141 -7.70 -4.53 -17.96
#